data_AF-A0A966MWS8-F1
#
_entry.id   AF-A0A966MWS8-F1
#
_cell.length_a   1.000
_cell.length_b   1.000
_cell.length_c   1.000
_cell.angle_alpha   90.00
_cell.angle_beta   90.00
_cell.angle_gamma   90.00
#
_symmetry.space_group_name_H-M   'P 1'
#
loop_
_entity.id
_entity.type
_entity.pdbx_description
1 polymer ?
#
loop_
_entity_poly.entity_id
_entity_poly.type
_entity_poly.pdbx_seq_one_letter_code
_entity_poly.pdbx_strand_id
1 'polypeptide(L)' 'MKVASKFKADITISRDDLEVNGKSIMGVMMLAAEYGAIITLRATGPDADDALDALSTLVASRFGES' A
#
# COMPACT_ATOMS: atom_id res chain seq x y z
N MET A 1 11.62 -2.59 1.74
CA MET A 1 11.77 -1.23 2.30
C MET A 1 10.44 -0.81 2.92
N LYS A 2 10.38 -0.43 4.20
CA LYS A 2 9.12 -0.12 4.91
C LYS A 2 8.62 1.31 4.60
N VAL A 3 8.17 1.59 3.37
CA VAL A 3 7.76 2.94 2.95
C VAL A 3 6.54 3.43 3.74
N ALA A 4 5.51 2.59 3.89
CA ALA A 4 4.33 2.91 4.69
C ALA A 4 4.60 3.11 6.19
N SER A 5 5.63 2.46 6.75
CA SER A 5 5.98 2.63 8.18
C SER A 5 6.69 3.96 8.49
N LYS A 6 7.02 4.76 7.47
CA LYS A 6 7.62 6.09 7.65
C LYS A 6 6.56 7.19 7.88
N PHE A 7 5.31 6.90 7.55
CA PHE A 7 4.21 7.86 7.68
C PHE A 7 3.49 7.67 9.02
N LYS A 8 3.04 8.79 9.59
CA LYS A 8 2.19 8.82 10.78
C LYS A 8 0.77 8.39 10.45
N ALA A 9 0.34 8.56 9.20
CA ALA A 9 -0.95 8.14 8.71
C ALA A 9 -1.15 6.64 8.92
N ASP A 10 -2.38 6.28 9.26
CA ASP A 10 -2.83 4.90 9.14
C ASP A 10 -3.21 4.62 7.71
N ILE A 11 -2.67 3.51 7.20
CA ILE A 11 -2.75 3.13 5.80
C ILE A 11 -3.36 1.74 5.78
N THR A 12 -4.48 1.59 5.08
CA THR A 12 -5.09 0.31 4.78
C THR A 12 -5.14 0.09 3.27
N ILE A 13 -5.04 -1.18 2.90
CA ILE A 13 -5.13 -1.64 1.53
C ILE A 13 -6.21 -2.70 1.50
N SER A 14 -7.21 -2.52 0.65
CA SER A 14 -8.30 -3.48 0.49
C SER A 14 -8.42 -3.99 -0.94
N ARG A 15 -8.83 -5.25 -1.05
CA ARG A 15 -9.15 -5.93 -2.31
C ARG A 15 -10.34 -6.84 -2.03
N ASP A 16 -11.44 -6.60 -2.72
CA ASP A 16 -12.72 -7.27 -2.45
C ASP A 16 -13.09 -7.17 -0.96
N ASP A 17 -13.28 -8.30 -0.27
CA ASP A 17 -13.57 -8.38 1.17
C ASP A 17 -12.32 -8.44 2.07
N LEU A 18 -11.12 -8.40 1.50
CA LEU A 18 -9.87 -8.48 2.26
C LEU A 18 -9.30 -7.09 2.49
N GLU A 19 -9.11 -6.70 3.75
CA GLU A 19 -8.40 -5.50 4.15
C GLU A 19 -7.15 -5.86 4.96
N VAL A 20 -6.01 -5.25 4.62
CA VAL A 20 -4.74 -5.42 5.34
C VAL A 20 -4.14 -4.06 5.68
N ASN A 21 -3.31 -4.04 6.72
CA ASN A 21 -2.56 -2.85 7.09
C ASN A 21 -1.42 -2.62 6.09
N GLY A 22 -1.45 -1.48 5.39
CA GLY A 22 -0.47 -1.08 4.38
C GLY A 22 0.95 -0.86 4.94
N LYS A 23 1.12 -0.75 6.27
CA LYS A 23 2.42 -0.70 6.95
C LYS A 23 3.17 -2.04 6.90
N SER A 24 2.48 -3.14 6.61
CA SER A 24 3.08 -4.47 6.47
C SER A 24 3.20 -4.86 5.00
N ILE A 25 4.39 -4.66 4.42
CA ILE A 25 4.71 -4.97 3.02
C ILE A 25 4.30 -6.39 2.59
N MET A 26 4.37 -7.35 3.50
CA MET A 26 4.01 -8.75 3.24
C MET A 26 2.50 -8.91 2.96
N GLY A 27 1.64 -8.18 3.67
CA GLY A 27 0.19 -8.20 3.42
C GLY A 27 -0.16 -7.55 2.08
N VAL A 28 0.57 -6.50 1.72
CA VAL A 28 0.38 -5.82 0.43
C VAL A 28 0.78 -6.71 -0.75
N MET A 29 1.94 -7.35 -0.68
CA MET A 29 2.39 -8.27 -1.74
C MET A 29 1.44 -9.46 -1.91
N MET A 30 0.87 -9.98 -0.83
CA MET A 30 -0.11 -11.07 -0.91
C MET A 30 -1.38 -10.66 -1.67
N LEU A 31 -1.90 -9.44 -1.44
CA LEU A 31 -3.07 -8.92 -2.16
C LEU A 31 -2.74 -8.45 -3.59
N ALA A 32 -1.49 -8.05 -3.85
CA ALA A 32 -1.03 -7.57 -5.15
C ALA A 32 -0.34 -8.65 -6.00
N ALA A 33 -0.26 -9.90 -5.52
CA ALA A 33 0.45 -11.00 -6.18
C ALA A 33 -0.19 -11.45 -7.51
N GLU A 34 -1.47 -11.15 -7.72
CA GLU A 34 -2.16 -11.47 -8.96
C GLU A 34 -2.04 -10.32 -9.96
N TYR A 35 -1.55 -10.64 -11.15
CA TYR A 35 -1.46 -9.71 -12.27
C TYR A 35 -2.85 -9.20 -12.66
N GLY A 36 -3.05 -7.88 -12.59
CA GLY A 36 -4.36 -7.25 -12.87
C GLY A 36 -5.26 -7.07 -11.65
N ALA A 37 -4.78 -7.36 -10.43
CA ALA A 37 -5.53 -7.09 -9.21
C ALA A 37 -5.81 -5.58 -9.04
N ILE A 38 -7.08 -5.24 -8.80
CA ILE A 38 -7.49 -3.88 -8.41
C ILE A 38 -7.47 -3.81 -6.89
N ILE A 39 -6.67 -2.90 -6.35
CA ILE A 39 -6.61 -2.64 -4.90
C ILE A 39 -7.06 -1.22 -4.62
N THR A 40 -7.67 -1.02 -3.45
CA THR A 40 -8.04 0.29 -2.93
C THR A 40 -7.04 0.67 -1.84
N LEU A 41 -6.42 1.83 -1.98
CA LEU A 41 -5.54 2.41 -0.96
C LEU A 41 -6.33 3.45 -0.16
N ARG A 42 -6.25 3.38 1.17
CA ARG A 42 -6.82 4.37 2.06
C ARG A 42 -5.77 4.82 3.06
N ALA A 43 -5.58 6.13 3.17
CA ALA A 43 -4.74 6.72 4.19
C ALA A 43 -5.55 7.71 5.04
N THR A 44 -5.26 7.78 6.33
CA THR A 44 -5.89 8.73 7.25
C THR A 44 -4.86 9.22 8.24
N GLY A 45 -4.66 10.53 8.27
CA GLY A 45 -3.66 11.15 9.13
C GLY A 45 -3.06 12.41 8.50
N PRO A 46 -2.09 13.04 9.20
CA PRO A 46 -1.53 14.33 8.81
C PRO A 46 -0.67 14.27 7.53
N ASP A 47 -0.17 13.10 7.17
CA ASP A 47 0.65 12.82 6.00
C ASP A 47 -0.01 11.76 5.10
N ALA A 48 -1.36 11.74 5.09
CA ALA A 48 -2.13 10.78 4.30
C ALA A 48 -1.89 10.92 2.79
N ASP A 49 -1.85 12.16 2.27
CA ASP A 49 -1.64 12.42 0.85
C ASP A 49 -0.23 11.98 0.42
N ASP A 50 0.80 12.38 1.18
CA ASP A 50 2.20 11.96 0.94
C ASP A 50 2.35 10.43 0.99
N ALA A 51 1.64 9.78 1.91
CA ALA A 51 1.64 8.33 2.04
C ALA A 51 1.02 7.64 0.82
N LEU A 52 -0.10 8.17 0.30
CA LEU A 52 -0.77 7.64 -0.88
C LEU A 52 0.09 7.81 -2.14
N ASP A 53 0.73 8.96 -2.33
CA ASP A 53 1.62 9.21 -3.47
C ASP A 53 2.83 8.26 -3.47
N ALA A 54 3.47 8.11 -2.31
CA ALA A 54 4.61 7.21 -2.16
C ALA A 54 4.22 5.74 -2.39
N LEU A 55 3.04 5.33 -1.91
CA LEU A 55 2.54 3.96 -2.11
C LEU A 55 2.11 3.70 -3.55
N SER A 56 1.43 4.65 -4.19
CA SER A 56 1.06 4.57 -5.61
C SER A 56 2.29 4.38 -6.48
N THR A 57 3.35 5.16 -6.21
CA THR A 57 4.64 5.06 -6.92
C THR A 57 5.29 3.68 -6.71
N LEU A 58 5.22 3.17 -5.49
CA LEU A 58 5.81 1.88 -5.13
C LEU A 58 5.07 0.70 -5.77
N VAL A 59 3.74 0.74 -5.81
CA VAL A 59 2.91 -0.25 -6.52
C VAL A 59 3.15 -0.19 -8.02
N ALA A 60 3.22 1.02 -8.61
CA ALA A 60 3.54 1.21 -10.03
C ALA A 60 4.94 0.68 -10.40
N SER A 61 5.89 0.77 -9.47
CA SER A 61 7.26 0.25 -9.62
C SER A 61 7.40 -1.23 -9.25
N ARG A 62 6.30 -2.00 -9.16
CA ARG A 62 6.26 -3.41 -8.71
C ARG A 62 7.05 -3.66 -7.43
N PHE A 63 6.81 -2.83 -6.42
CA PHE A 63 7.46 -2.93 -5.10
C PHE A 63 9.00 -2.80 -5.14
N GLY A 64 9.57 -2.33 -6.25
CA GLY A 64 11.02 -2.22 -6.44
C GLY A 64 11.71 -3.52 -6.88
N GLU A 65 10.96 -4.53 -7.32
CA GLU A 65 11.52 -5.74 -7.92
C GLU A 65 11.83 -5.49 -9.40
N SER A 66 13.10 -5.25 -9.69
CA SER A 66 13.73 -5.35 -11.02
C SER A 66 14.65 -6.55 -11.06
#